data_AF-A0A7W6NIM8-F1
#
_entry.id   AF-A0A7W6NIM8-F1
#
_cell.length_a   1.000
_cell.length_b   1.000
_cell.length_c   1.000
_cell.angle_alpha   90.00
_cell.angle_beta   90.00
_cell.angle_gamma   90.00
#
_symmetry.space_group_name_H-M   'P 1'
#
loop_
_entity.id
_entity.type
_entity.pdbx_description
1 polymer ?
#
loop_
_entity_poly.entity_id
_entity_poly.type
_entity_poly.pdbx_seq_one_letter_code
_entity_poly.pdbx_strand_id
1 'polypeptide(L)'
;MRKTLLALALAALSASSVLAADLGGKLFKVGSDTTSPPMESVDPATGQIVGFDVDVVNAICAKINCKAEFVTTGWDGIFAALDQGNFDFVASGVSITEERKKAMDFTDPYIVNSQAVLMRVEDAVSSAEDFKAKGLKLSAQANTTDADVAASIVGKENVLAYDTFSASVLALKNKDVDGVVINGANADAYEKEFAGELVAPIRGLSSDPLGLVFRKGDPNVAAFNEGIKAIREDGTLDKLVQKYWGTN
;
A
#
# COMPACT_ATOMS: atom_id res chain seq x y z
N MET A 1 -58.04 23.22 39.59
CA MET A 1 -57.07 22.15 39.27
C MET A 1 -56.64 22.31 37.81
N ARG A 2 -55.46 22.89 37.55
CA ARG A 2 -54.90 23.09 36.21
C ARG A 2 -54.22 21.79 35.76
N LYS A 3 -54.67 21.19 34.66
CA LYS A 3 -53.99 20.05 34.01
C LYS A 3 -53.05 20.60 32.94
N THR A 4 -51.75 20.55 33.21
CA THR A 4 -50.70 20.89 32.25
C THR A 4 -50.44 19.67 31.37
N LEU A 5 -50.76 19.75 30.07
CA LEU A 5 -50.44 18.74 29.07
C LEU A 5 -48.99 18.96 28.62
N LEU A 6 -48.10 18.03 28.96
CA LEU A 6 -46.73 18.00 28.49
C LEU A 6 -46.72 17.29 27.13
N ALA A 7 -46.52 18.05 26.04
CA ALA A 7 -46.32 17.49 24.71
C ALA A 7 -44.87 17.01 24.58
N LEU A 8 -44.69 15.68 24.49
CA LEU A 8 -43.40 15.05 24.25
C LEU A 8 -43.10 15.15 22.74
N ALA A 9 -42.26 16.11 22.35
CA ALA A 9 -41.75 16.21 20.99
C ALA A 9 -40.71 15.10 20.76
N LEU A 10 -41.12 14.03 20.05
CA LEU A 10 -40.23 12.97 19.62
C LEU A 10 -39.41 13.49 18.43
N ALA A 11 -38.18 13.94 18.69
CA ALA A 11 -37.24 14.27 17.64
C ALA A 11 -36.82 12.97 16.92
N ALA A 12 -37.40 12.72 15.75
CA ALA A 12 -36.96 11.65 14.87
C ALA A 12 -35.57 12.01 14.33
N LEU A 13 -34.54 11.38 14.89
CA LEU A 13 -33.19 11.41 14.34
C LEU A 13 -33.20 10.56 13.07
N SER A 14 -33.47 11.18 11.93
CA SER A 14 -33.27 10.56 10.62
C SER A 14 -31.78 10.27 10.48
N ALA A 15 -31.40 9.00 10.68
CA ALA A 15 -30.11 8.49 10.24
C ALA A 15 -30.07 8.56 8.71
N SER A 16 -29.68 9.71 8.17
CA SER A 16 -29.33 9.83 6.76
C SER A 16 -28.15 8.92 6.54
N SER A 17 -28.42 7.74 5.97
CA SER A 17 -27.40 6.92 5.35
C SER A 17 -26.72 7.84 4.33
N VAL A 18 -25.50 8.30 4.63
CA VAL A 18 -24.70 9.03 3.65
C VAL A 18 -24.45 8.02 2.54
N LEU A 19 -25.26 8.09 1.48
CA LEU A 19 -24.98 7.39 0.24
C LEU A 19 -23.63 7.92 -0.22
N ALA A 20 -22.65 7.03 -0.35
CA ALA A 20 -21.36 7.38 -0.91
C ALA A 20 -21.55 7.97 -2.32
N ALA A 21 -20.63 8.84 -2.73
CA ALA A 21 -20.62 9.48 -4.04
C ALA A 21 -20.94 8.47 -5.17
N ASP A 22 -21.76 8.85 -6.13
CA ASP A 22 -22.08 8.01 -7.29
C ASP A 22 -21.34 8.55 -8.52
N LEU A 23 -20.36 7.78 -9.02
CA LEU A 23 -19.55 8.11 -10.19
C LEU A 23 -20.13 7.58 -11.51
N GLY A 24 -21.39 7.12 -11.52
CA GLY A 24 -22.16 6.82 -12.73
C GLY A 24 -21.61 5.66 -13.57
N GLY A 25 -20.89 4.72 -12.94
CA GLY A 25 -20.24 3.60 -13.61
C GLY A 25 -18.97 3.99 -14.38
N LYS A 26 -18.39 5.17 -14.10
CA LYS A 26 -17.15 5.64 -14.74
C LYS A 26 -16.04 4.60 -14.60
N LEU A 27 -15.37 4.30 -15.71
CA LEU A 27 -14.18 3.47 -15.74
C LEU A 27 -12.95 4.32 -15.47
N PHE A 28 -12.14 3.93 -14.49
CA PHE A 28 -10.86 4.52 -14.18
C PHE A 28 -9.74 3.57 -14.59
N LYS A 29 -8.73 4.09 -15.29
CA LYS A 29 -7.47 3.39 -15.52
C LYS A 29 -6.56 3.56 -14.31
N VAL A 30 -6.00 2.46 -13.82
CA VAL A 30 -5.20 2.43 -12.59
C VAL A 30 -3.79 1.98 -12.91
N GLY A 31 -2.82 2.86 -12.72
CA GLY A 31 -1.40 2.49 -12.84
C GLY A 31 -0.93 1.69 -11.62
N SER A 32 -0.20 0.60 -11.85
CA SER A 32 0.32 -0.25 -10.78
C SER A 32 1.62 -0.95 -11.19
N ASP A 33 2.59 -1.03 -10.29
CA ASP A 33 3.80 -1.86 -10.45
C ASP A 33 3.53 -3.28 -9.95
N THR A 34 3.21 -4.18 -10.88
CA THR A 34 2.74 -5.53 -10.60
C THR A 34 3.86 -6.52 -10.22
N THR A 35 4.90 -6.03 -9.56
CA THR A 35 6.06 -6.80 -9.08
C THR A 35 6.12 -6.90 -7.55
N SER A 36 5.03 -6.57 -6.85
CA SER A 36 4.97 -6.43 -5.38
C SER A 36 3.90 -7.32 -4.71
N PRO A 37 3.96 -8.66 -4.83
CA PRO A 37 3.04 -9.53 -4.09
C PRO A 37 3.27 -9.37 -2.57
N PRO A 38 2.21 -9.32 -1.73
CA PRO A 38 0.81 -9.59 -2.06
C PRO A 38 -0.02 -8.33 -2.42
N MET A 39 0.61 -7.16 -2.53
CA MET A 39 -0.05 -5.88 -2.81
C MET A 39 -0.62 -5.86 -4.23
N GLU A 40 0.22 -6.21 -5.21
CA GLU A 40 -0.15 -6.35 -6.62
C GLU A 40 0.80 -7.30 -7.36
N SER A 41 0.24 -8.14 -8.24
CA SER A 41 0.98 -9.07 -9.07
C SER A 41 0.17 -9.46 -10.31
N VAL A 42 0.82 -10.01 -11.33
CA VAL A 42 0.12 -10.67 -12.45
C VAL A 42 -0.09 -12.13 -12.10
N ASP A 43 -1.35 -12.59 -12.08
CA ASP A 43 -1.67 -14.00 -11.95
C ASP A 43 -1.18 -14.74 -13.21
N PRO A 44 -0.23 -15.69 -13.09
CA PRO A 44 0.33 -16.38 -14.25
C PRO A 44 -0.68 -17.29 -14.95
N ALA A 45 -1.74 -17.73 -14.26
CA ALA A 45 -2.76 -18.60 -14.85
C ALA A 45 -3.77 -17.81 -15.71
N THR A 46 -4.11 -16.60 -15.30
CA THR A 46 -5.16 -15.80 -15.94
C THR A 46 -4.64 -14.59 -16.71
N GLY A 47 -3.40 -14.16 -16.45
CA GLY A 47 -2.83 -12.91 -16.93
C GLY A 47 -3.46 -11.65 -16.31
N GLN A 48 -4.34 -11.80 -15.31
CA GLN A 48 -4.99 -10.68 -14.66
C GLN A 48 -4.11 -10.08 -13.55
N ILE A 49 -4.25 -8.77 -13.35
CA ILE A 49 -3.61 -8.09 -12.22
C ILE A 49 -4.47 -8.34 -10.98
N VAL A 50 -3.84 -8.88 -9.93
CA VAL A 50 -4.48 -9.30 -8.68
C VAL A 50 -3.67 -8.82 -7.48
N GLY A 51 -4.30 -8.69 -6.32
CA GLY A 51 -3.63 -8.34 -5.08
C GLY A 51 -4.49 -7.49 -4.15
N PHE A 52 -3.94 -7.12 -3.00
CA PHE A 52 -4.63 -6.31 -2.00
C PHE A 52 -5.08 -4.95 -2.56
N ASP A 53 -4.21 -4.23 -3.27
CA ASP A 53 -4.54 -2.92 -3.82
C ASP A 53 -5.67 -3.01 -4.86
N VAL A 54 -5.65 -4.08 -5.67
CA VAL A 54 -6.71 -4.38 -6.64
C VAL A 54 -8.05 -4.60 -5.94
N ASP A 55 -8.07 -5.42 -4.88
CA ASP A 55 -9.29 -5.71 -4.13
C ASP A 55 -9.82 -4.49 -3.37
N VAL A 56 -8.94 -3.68 -2.79
CA VAL A 56 -9.32 -2.42 -2.13
C VAL A 56 -9.95 -1.46 -3.13
N VAL A 57 -9.33 -1.23 -4.28
CA VAL A 57 -9.87 -0.36 -5.33
C VAL A 57 -11.20 -0.88 -5.86
N ASN A 58 -11.33 -2.18 -6.09
CA ASN A 58 -12.59 -2.78 -6.53
C ASN A 58 -13.70 -2.62 -5.48
N ALA A 59 -13.37 -2.79 -4.20
CA ALA A 59 -14.32 -2.58 -3.10
C ALA A 59 -14.76 -1.11 -2.99
N ILE A 60 -13.83 -0.17 -3.13
CA ILE A 60 -14.12 1.28 -3.21
C ILE A 60 -15.07 1.54 -4.38
N CYS A 61 -14.74 1.06 -5.58
CA CYS A 61 -15.55 1.28 -6.77
C CYS A 61 -16.95 0.68 -6.67
N ALA A 62 -17.12 -0.44 -5.96
CA ALA A 62 -18.44 -0.99 -5.68
C ALA A 62 -19.29 -0.06 -4.77
N LYS A 63 -18.67 0.74 -3.90
CA LYS A 63 -19.36 1.72 -3.05
C LYS A 63 -19.73 2.99 -3.79
N ILE A 64 -18.83 3.45 -4.65
CA ILE A 64 -18.99 4.75 -5.32
C ILE A 64 -19.44 4.65 -6.78
N ASN A 65 -19.96 3.48 -7.18
CA ASN A 65 -20.42 3.17 -8.53
C ASN A 65 -19.38 3.56 -9.61
N CYS A 66 -18.15 3.05 -9.49
CA CYS A 66 -17.15 3.11 -10.54
C CYS A 66 -16.67 1.72 -10.97
N LYS A 67 -15.78 1.68 -11.96
CA LYS A 67 -15.03 0.50 -12.39
C LYS A 67 -13.56 0.85 -12.44
N ALA A 68 -12.70 -0.15 -12.23
CA ALA A 68 -11.26 -0.01 -12.36
C ALA A 68 -10.72 -0.95 -13.43
N GLU A 69 -9.81 -0.45 -14.25
CA GLU A 69 -8.99 -1.22 -15.19
C GLU A 69 -7.52 -0.99 -14.83
N PHE A 70 -6.87 -2.02 -14.30
CA PHE A 70 -5.47 -1.95 -13.92
C PHE A 70 -4.56 -2.08 -15.14
N VAL A 71 -3.49 -1.29 -15.15
CA VAL A 71 -2.46 -1.27 -16.18
C VAL A 71 -1.11 -1.39 -15.50
N THR A 72 -0.33 -2.40 -15.91
CA THR A 72 1.04 -2.57 -15.42
C THR A 72 1.95 -1.46 -15.94
N THR A 73 2.76 -0.89 -15.05
CA THR A 73 3.82 0.08 -15.35
C THR A 73 4.96 -0.08 -14.35
N GLY A 74 6.19 0.32 -14.71
CA GLY A 74 7.30 0.29 -13.76
C GLY A 74 7.24 1.42 -12.74
N TRP A 75 7.70 1.17 -11.51
CA TRP A 75 7.75 2.15 -10.42
C TRP A 75 8.46 3.46 -10.78
N ASP A 76 9.66 3.38 -11.37
CA ASP A 76 10.48 4.56 -11.67
C ASP A 76 9.78 5.60 -12.55
N GLY A 77 8.84 5.17 -13.40
CA GLY A 77 8.08 6.04 -14.30
C GLY A 77 6.65 6.33 -13.85
N ILE A 78 6.17 5.73 -12.75
CA ILE A 78 4.73 5.66 -12.46
C ILE A 78 4.11 7.04 -12.23
N PHE A 79 4.78 7.92 -11.47
CA PHE A 79 4.25 9.26 -11.19
C PHE A 79 4.36 10.20 -12.40
N ALA A 80 5.39 10.03 -13.23
CA ALA A 80 5.51 10.78 -14.48
C ALA A 80 4.41 10.36 -15.48
N ALA A 81 4.11 9.06 -15.56
CA ALA A 81 3.03 8.53 -16.37
C ALA A 81 1.64 8.97 -15.87
N LEU A 82 1.46 9.09 -14.54
CA LEU A 82 0.26 9.69 -13.94
C LEU A 82 0.05 11.13 -14.42
N ASP A 83 1.09 11.95 -14.31
CA ASP A 83 1.06 13.36 -14.69
C ASP A 83 0.78 13.56 -16.19
N GLN A 84 1.33 12.68 -17.03
CA GLN A 84 1.06 12.63 -18.48
C GLN A 84 -0.35 12.11 -18.83
N GLY A 85 -1.08 11.57 -17.86
CA GLY A 85 -2.44 11.08 -18.03
C GLY A 85 -2.56 9.72 -18.70
N ASN A 86 -1.53 8.87 -18.57
CA ASN A 86 -1.58 7.49 -19.07
C ASN A 86 -2.60 6.63 -18.29
N PHE A 87 -2.88 7.02 -17.06
CA PHE A 87 -3.93 6.48 -16.19
C PHE A 87 -4.53 7.58 -15.33
N ASP A 88 -5.66 7.29 -14.68
CA ASP A 88 -6.41 8.27 -13.89
C ASP A 88 -5.86 8.41 -12.46
N PHE A 89 -5.40 7.31 -11.87
CA PHE A 89 -4.75 7.28 -10.55
C PHE A 89 -3.79 6.08 -10.42
N VAL A 90 -3.00 6.05 -9.36
CA VAL A 90 -2.10 4.94 -9.02
C VAL A 90 -2.58 4.21 -7.77
N ALA A 91 -2.52 2.88 -7.83
CA ALA A 91 -2.64 1.98 -6.70
C ALA A 91 -1.48 0.97 -6.76
N SER A 92 -0.47 1.20 -5.93
CA SER A 92 0.77 0.39 -5.90
C SER A 92 1.51 0.54 -4.58
N GLY A 93 0.79 0.39 -3.46
CA GLY A 93 1.34 0.48 -2.11
C GLY A 93 2.03 1.80 -1.79
N VAL A 94 1.53 2.92 -2.34
CA VAL A 94 2.28 4.19 -2.30
C VAL A 94 2.19 4.85 -0.91
N SER A 95 3.32 4.95 -0.21
CA SER A 95 3.43 5.71 1.03
C SER A 95 3.09 7.19 0.82
N ILE A 96 2.23 7.72 1.68
CA ILE A 96 1.88 9.13 1.73
C ILE A 96 3.02 9.89 2.41
N THR A 97 3.75 10.71 1.66
CA THR A 97 4.81 11.56 2.20
C THR A 97 4.55 13.04 1.91
N GLU A 98 5.09 13.92 2.75
CA GLU A 98 4.98 15.38 2.54
C GLU A 98 5.69 15.84 1.26
N GLU A 99 6.73 15.12 0.83
CA GLU A 99 7.37 15.38 -0.46
C GLU A 99 6.45 15.04 -1.63
N ARG A 100 5.86 13.83 -1.63
CA ARG A 100 4.93 13.41 -2.67
C ARG A 100 3.71 14.32 -2.73
N LYS A 101 3.13 14.69 -1.58
CA LYS A 101 1.99 15.63 -1.51
C LYS A 101 2.24 17.00 -2.16
N LYS A 102 3.50 17.42 -2.36
CA LYS A 102 3.79 18.66 -3.10
C LYS A 102 3.47 18.54 -4.58
N ALA A 103 3.61 17.35 -5.17
CA ALA A 103 3.45 17.11 -6.60
C ALA A 103 2.13 16.42 -6.98
N MET A 104 1.53 15.67 -6.06
CA MET A 104 0.36 14.81 -6.29
C MET A 104 -0.62 14.93 -5.13
N ASP A 105 -1.86 14.47 -5.34
CA ASP A 105 -2.86 14.34 -4.29
C ASP A 105 -3.02 12.88 -3.88
N PHE A 106 -3.41 12.67 -2.64
CA PHE A 106 -3.64 11.35 -2.06
C PHE A 106 -5.05 11.28 -1.51
N THR A 107 -5.60 10.08 -1.54
CA THR A 107 -6.72 9.73 -0.67
C THR A 107 -6.29 9.70 0.80
N ASP A 108 -7.27 9.60 1.68
CA ASP A 108 -7.06 9.10 3.03
C ASP A 108 -6.41 7.71 2.98
N PRO A 109 -5.62 7.33 4.00
CA PRO A 109 -4.94 6.06 3.98
C PRO A 109 -5.91 4.89 4.07
N TYR A 110 -5.74 3.90 3.20
CA TYR A 110 -6.51 2.64 3.28
C TYR A 110 -5.86 1.67 4.25
N ILE A 111 -4.53 1.67 4.39
CA ILE A 111 -3.81 0.88 5.39
C ILE A 111 -2.59 1.66 5.91
N VAL A 112 -2.09 1.27 7.08
CA VAL A 112 -0.76 1.67 7.56
C VAL A 112 0.14 0.45 7.46
N ASN A 113 1.15 0.54 6.61
CA ASN A 113 2.14 -0.49 6.45
C ASN A 113 3.32 -0.26 7.41
N SER A 114 3.98 -1.33 7.84
CA SER A 114 5.20 -1.25 8.62
C SER A 114 6.34 -1.94 7.90
N GLN A 115 7.48 -1.27 7.78
CA GLN A 115 8.65 -1.80 7.08
C GLN A 115 9.43 -2.81 7.95
N ALA A 116 10.08 -3.75 7.28
CA ALA A 116 10.87 -4.83 7.84
C ALA A 116 12.18 -5.01 7.07
N VAL A 117 13.09 -5.82 7.61
CA VAL A 117 14.27 -6.30 6.89
C VAL A 117 14.14 -7.78 6.61
N LEU A 118 13.98 -8.15 5.35
CA LEU A 118 14.06 -9.54 4.90
C LEU A 118 15.53 -9.93 4.73
N MET A 119 15.91 -11.08 5.26
CA MET A 119 17.28 -11.60 5.21
C MET A 119 17.29 -13.09 4.91
N ARG A 120 18.47 -13.63 4.61
CA ARG A 120 18.70 -15.08 4.62
C ARG A 120 18.73 -15.58 6.07
N VAL A 121 18.14 -16.74 6.33
CA VAL A 121 18.11 -17.37 7.67
C VAL A 121 19.53 -17.56 8.23
N GLU A 122 20.47 -17.98 7.39
CA GLU A 122 21.86 -18.27 7.79
C GLU A 122 22.68 -17.04 8.20
N ASP A 123 22.29 -15.85 7.72
CA ASP A 123 23.02 -14.60 7.93
C ASP A 123 22.25 -13.61 8.83
N ALA A 124 21.12 -14.05 9.39
CA ALA A 124 20.17 -13.19 10.06
C ALA A 124 20.76 -12.52 11.32
N VAL A 125 20.64 -11.20 11.38
CA VAL A 125 20.87 -10.37 12.56
C VAL A 125 19.57 -9.99 13.27
N SER A 126 19.64 -9.51 14.51
CA SER A 126 18.45 -9.27 15.33
C SER A 126 18.09 -7.79 15.46
N SER A 127 18.94 -6.87 15.03
CA SER A 127 18.64 -5.43 15.08
C SER A 127 19.21 -4.66 13.88
N ALA A 128 18.65 -3.49 13.61
CA ALA A 128 19.12 -2.62 12.53
C ALA A 128 20.54 -2.10 12.78
N GLU A 129 20.94 -1.92 14.04
CA GLU A 129 22.27 -1.48 14.43
C GLU A 129 23.36 -2.49 14.05
N ASP A 130 23.03 -3.79 14.04
CA ASP A 130 23.96 -4.84 13.63
C ASP A 130 24.44 -4.66 12.19
N PHE A 131 23.59 -4.13 11.30
CA PHE A 131 23.97 -3.89 9.91
C PHE A 131 25.13 -2.90 9.82
N LYS A 132 25.02 -1.76 10.51
CA LYS A 132 26.07 -0.75 10.54
C LYS A 132 27.32 -1.24 11.28
N ALA A 133 27.15 -1.93 12.41
CA ALA A 133 28.26 -2.42 13.21
C ALA A 133 29.11 -3.47 12.46
N LYS A 134 28.49 -4.28 11.61
CA LYS A 134 29.14 -5.37 10.86
C LYS A 134 29.47 -5.00 9.42
N GLY A 135 29.14 -3.78 8.97
CA GLY A 135 29.38 -3.33 7.59
C GLY A 135 28.55 -4.10 6.56
N LEU A 136 27.35 -4.53 6.94
CA LEU A 136 26.42 -5.26 6.07
C LEU A 136 25.72 -4.31 5.10
N LYS A 137 25.36 -4.83 3.93
CA LYS A 137 24.69 -4.09 2.86
C LYS A 137 23.18 -4.34 2.87
N LEU A 138 22.42 -3.30 2.57
CA LEU A 138 20.98 -3.39 2.37
C LEU A 138 20.64 -3.16 0.89
N SER A 139 19.49 -3.68 0.49
CA SER A 139 18.85 -3.30 -0.76
C SER A 139 17.40 -2.87 -0.53
N ALA A 140 16.84 -2.20 -1.52
CA ALA A 140 15.43 -1.84 -1.61
C ALA A 140 15.10 -1.57 -3.08
N GLN A 141 13.81 -1.41 -3.41
CA GLN A 141 13.44 -0.86 -4.71
C GLN A 141 13.85 0.63 -4.77
N ALA A 142 14.39 1.09 -5.89
CA ALA A 142 14.81 2.46 -6.09
C ALA A 142 13.63 3.44 -5.93
N ASN A 143 13.91 4.66 -5.47
CA ASN A 143 12.92 5.75 -5.35
C ASN A 143 11.71 5.41 -4.43
N THR A 144 11.91 4.55 -3.43
CA THR A 144 10.91 4.19 -2.42
C THR A 144 11.30 4.70 -1.03
N THR A 145 10.34 4.75 -0.11
CA THR A 145 10.63 5.01 1.30
C THR A 145 11.42 3.87 1.94
N ASP A 146 11.35 2.65 1.39
CA ASP A 146 12.19 1.52 1.81
C ASP A 146 13.68 1.81 1.54
N ALA A 147 14.00 2.41 0.39
CA ALA A 147 15.37 2.81 0.07
C ALA A 147 15.88 3.93 0.98
N ASP A 148 15.02 4.87 1.34
CA ASP A 148 15.36 5.93 2.30
C ASP A 148 15.64 5.36 3.69
N VAL A 149 14.82 4.40 4.14
CA VAL A 149 15.03 3.72 5.42
C VAL A 149 16.29 2.87 5.39
N ALA A 150 16.55 2.11 4.32
CA ALA A 150 17.81 1.39 4.14
C ALA A 150 19.02 2.34 4.26
N ALA A 151 18.98 3.49 3.58
CA ALA A 151 20.05 4.47 3.61
C ALA A 151 20.23 5.09 5.01
N SER A 152 19.15 5.26 5.77
CA SER A 152 19.21 5.76 7.16
C SER A 152 19.91 4.78 8.11
N ILE A 153 19.83 3.47 7.83
CA ILE A 153 20.43 2.40 8.65
C ILE A 153 21.92 2.24 8.31
N VAL A 154 22.27 2.07 7.03
CA VAL A 154 23.63 1.66 6.62
C VAL A 154 24.45 2.74 5.89
N GLY A 155 23.85 3.90 5.59
CA GLY A 155 24.46 4.90 4.71
C GLY A 155 24.21 4.58 3.23
N LYS A 156 24.02 5.62 2.41
CA LYS A 156 23.63 5.46 1.00
C LYS A 156 24.62 4.65 0.18
N GLU A 157 25.90 4.72 0.50
CA GLU A 157 26.99 3.98 -0.15
C GLU A 157 26.91 2.45 0.07
N ASN A 158 26.17 2.01 1.08
CA ASN A 158 25.96 0.59 1.41
C ASN A 158 24.55 0.11 1.01
N VAL A 159 23.80 0.92 0.27
CA VAL A 159 22.50 0.54 -0.28
C VAL A 159 22.62 0.25 -1.77
N LEU A 160 22.20 -0.95 -2.17
CA LEU A 160 22.02 -1.30 -3.57
C LEU A 160 20.54 -1.19 -3.91
N ALA A 161 20.17 -0.19 -4.70
CA ALA A 161 18.80 0.02 -5.15
C ALA A 161 18.57 -0.69 -6.50
N TYR A 162 17.40 -1.30 -6.66
CA TYR A 162 17.01 -2.01 -7.86
C TYR A 162 15.67 -1.51 -8.40
N ASP A 163 15.42 -1.68 -9.69
CA ASP A 163 14.20 -1.17 -10.33
C ASP A 163 12.92 -1.86 -9.82
N THR A 164 13.01 -3.09 -9.32
CA THR A 164 11.86 -3.87 -8.82
C THR A 164 12.15 -4.52 -7.48
N PHE A 165 11.10 -4.74 -6.67
CA PHE A 165 11.22 -5.46 -5.40
C PHE A 165 11.80 -6.87 -5.59
N SER A 166 11.33 -7.60 -6.60
CA SER A 166 11.82 -8.95 -6.89
C SER A 166 13.31 -8.97 -7.24
N ALA A 167 13.84 -7.92 -7.88
CA ALA A 167 15.27 -7.81 -8.14
C ALA A 167 16.09 -7.61 -6.86
N SER A 168 15.60 -6.82 -5.90
CA SER A 168 16.23 -6.67 -4.57
C SER A 168 16.26 -8.01 -3.81
N VAL A 169 15.15 -8.76 -3.84
CA VAL A 169 15.08 -10.09 -3.20
C VAL A 169 16.00 -11.09 -3.91
N LEU A 170 16.10 -11.04 -5.24
CA LEU A 170 17.05 -11.89 -5.97
C LEU A 170 18.51 -11.59 -5.60
N ALA A 171 18.87 -10.31 -5.46
CA ALA A 171 20.20 -9.91 -5.00
C ALA A 171 20.51 -10.43 -3.59
N LEU A 172 19.51 -10.40 -2.69
CA LEU A 172 19.63 -11.03 -1.37
C LEU A 172 19.89 -12.54 -1.51
N LYS A 173 19.14 -13.26 -2.34
CA LYS A 173 19.36 -14.70 -2.53
C LYS A 173 20.73 -15.02 -3.12
N ASN A 174 21.24 -14.15 -4.00
CA ASN A 174 22.57 -14.29 -4.61
C ASN A 174 23.73 -13.86 -3.70
N LYS A 175 23.45 -13.37 -2.49
CA LYS A 175 24.42 -12.84 -1.52
C LYS A 175 25.16 -11.57 -1.99
N ASP A 176 24.54 -10.81 -2.89
CA ASP A 176 25.05 -9.49 -3.30
C ASP A 176 24.83 -8.41 -2.22
N VAL A 177 23.83 -8.64 -1.36
CA VAL A 177 23.45 -7.83 -0.18
C VAL A 177 23.08 -8.73 0.98
N ASP A 178 22.96 -8.18 2.19
CA ASP A 178 22.70 -8.94 3.42
C ASP A 178 21.25 -8.81 3.92
N GLY A 179 20.54 -7.79 3.47
CA GLY A 179 19.12 -7.60 3.75
C GLY A 179 18.40 -6.82 2.66
N VAL A 180 17.07 -6.94 2.64
CA VAL A 180 16.17 -6.13 1.83
C VAL A 180 15.26 -5.37 2.78
N VAL A 181 15.30 -4.04 2.76
CA VAL A 181 14.25 -3.24 3.41
C VAL A 181 13.04 -3.28 2.50
N ILE A 182 11.92 -3.71 3.07
CA ILE A 182 10.67 -3.90 2.34
C ILE A 182 9.49 -3.75 3.30
N ASN A 183 8.32 -3.42 2.75
CA ASN A 183 7.04 -3.50 3.45
C ASN A 183 6.82 -4.87 4.12
N GLY A 184 6.32 -4.86 5.36
CA GLY A 184 6.16 -6.08 6.18
C GLY A 184 5.22 -7.11 5.55
N ALA A 185 4.17 -6.65 4.87
CA ALA A 185 3.29 -7.48 4.06
C ALA A 185 4.03 -8.30 3.00
N ASN A 186 4.94 -7.65 2.29
CA ASN A 186 5.76 -8.27 1.26
C ASN A 186 6.82 -9.17 1.90
N ALA A 187 7.40 -8.77 3.03
CA ALA A 187 8.31 -9.62 3.80
C ALA A 187 7.65 -10.94 4.20
N ASP A 188 6.42 -10.89 4.74
CA ASP A 188 5.63 -12.09 5.12
C ASP A 188 5.40 -13.02 3.92
N ALA A 189 5.07 -12.44 2.76
CA ALA A 189 4.87 -13.21 1.53
C ALA A 189 6.16 -13.92 1.08
N TYR A 190 7.30 -13.22 1.12
CA TYR A 190 8.59 -13.81 0.77
C TYR A 190 9.10 -14.82 1.80
N GLU A 191 8.86 -14.61 3.11
CA GLU A 191 9.13 -15.63 4.15
C GLU A 191 8.32 -16.90 3.91
N LYS A 192 7.06 -16.76 3.51
CA LYS A 192 6.19 -17.90 3.18
C LYS A 192 6.63 -18.61 1.90
N GLU A 193 6.96 -17.87 0.86
CA GLU A 193 7.42 -18.41 -0.42
C GLU A 193 8.76 -19.16 -0.28
N PHE A 194 9.69 -18.57 0.47
CA PHE A 194 11.04 -19.10 0.69
C PHE A 194 11.22 -19.63 2.12
N ALA A 195 10.22 -20.37 2.62
CA ALA A 195 10.18 -20.87 3.98
C ALA A 195 11.43 -21.70 4.32
N GLY A 196 12.16 -21.27 5.36
CA GLY A 196 13.42 -21.90 5.79
C GLY A 196 14.67 -21.34 5.11
N GLU A 197 14.53 -20.52 4.07
CA GLU A 197 15.65 -19.82 3.41
C GLU A 197 15.69 -18.34 3.79
N LEU A 198 14.53 -17.67 3.85
CA LEU A 198 14.41 -16.25 4.19
C LEU A 198 13.64 -16.03 5.49
N VAL A 199 13.97 -14.94 6.21
CA VAL A 199 13.35 -14.52 7.46
C VAL A 199 13.35 -13.00 7.61
N ALA A 200 12.36 -12.43 8.29
CA ALA A 200 12.25 -10.99 8.58
C ALA A 200 12.14 -10.70 10.09
N PRO A 201 13.25 -10.82 10.86
CA PRO A 201 13.23 -10.69 12.31
C PRO A 201 13.23 -9.24 12.79
N ILE A 202 13.60 -8.29 11.93
CA ILE A 202 13.59 -6.86 12.23
C ILE A 202 12.35 -6.26 11.56
N ARG A 203 11.47 -5.68 12.38
CA ARG A 203 10.18 -5.08 11.96
C ARG A 203 9.96 -3.77 12.68
N GLY A 204 9.02 -2.96 12.21
CA GLY A 204 8.71 -1.68 12.85
C GLY A 204 9.74 -0.59 12.58
N LEU A 205 10.47 -0.66 11.46
CA LEU A 205 11.50 0.31 11.10
C LEU A 205 10.92 1.71 10.82
N SER A 206 9.84 1.73 10.04
CA SER A 206 8.98 2.88 9.79
C SER A 206 7.54 2.40 9.65
N SER A 207 6.61 3.32 9.83
CA SER A 207 5.19 3.11 9.58
C SER A 207 4.70 4.10 8.55
N ASP A 208 4.25 3.58 7.42
CA ASP A 208 3.89 4.35 6.24
C ASP A 208 2.38 4.23 5.98
N PRO A 209 1.61 5.32 6.11
CA PRO A 209 0.23 5.33 5.63
C PRO A 209 0.22 5.22 4.10
N LEU A 210 -0.52 4.25 3.55
CA LEU A 210 -0.61 4.04 2.11
C LEU A 210 -1.91 4.65 1.55
N GLY A 211 -1.81 5.36 0.44
CA GLY A 211 -2.93 6.05 -0.20
C GLY A 211 -2.95 5.88 -1.71
N LEU A 212 -4.14 6.03 -2.30
CA LEU A 212 -4.28 6.06 -3.75
C LEU A 212 -3.85 7.43 -4.27
N VAL A 213 -3.10 7.45 -5.37
CA VAL A 213 -2.43 8.67 -5.84
C VAL A 213 -3.14 9.24 -7.06
N PHE A 214 -3.54 10.50 -6.96
CA PHE A 214 -4.16 11.25 -8.04
C PHE A 214 -3.26 12.40 -8.47
N ARG A 215 -3.50 12.92 -9.68
CA ARG A 215 -2.89 14.18 -10.11
C ARG A 215 -3.28 15.31 -9.15
N LYS A 216 -2.43 16.33 -9.07
CA LYS A 216 -2.71 17.50 -8.24
C LYS A 216 -4.01 18.18 -8.67
N GLY A 217 -4.88 18.44 -7.71
CA GLY A 217 -6.20 19.07 -7.91
C GLY A 217 -7.26 18.13 -8.50
N ASP A 218 -7.04 16.81 -8.51
CA ASP A 218 -8.03 15.89 -9.08
C ASP A 218 -9.32 15.86 -8.24
N PRO A 219 -10.50 16.11 -8.86
CA PRO A 219 -11.76 16.22 -8.12
C PRO A 219 -12.27 14.88 -7.59
N ASN A 220 -11.72 13.74 -8.03
CA ASN A 220 -12.21 12.42 -7.64
C ASN A 220 -11.70 11.97 -6.26
N VAL A 221 -10.67 12.64 -5.70
CA VAL A 221 -10.11 12.27 -4.39
C VAL A 221 -11.17 12.23 -3.30
N ALA A 222 -12.09 13.20 -3.28
CA ALA A 222 -13.17 13.24 -2.30
C ALA A 222 -14.11 12.03 -2.39
N ALA A 223 -14.50 11.63 -3.60
CA ALA A 223 -15.33 10.45 -3.82
C ALA A 223 -14.61 9.16 -3.40
N PHE A 224 -13.32 9.04 -3.70
CA PHE A 224 -12.54 7.88 -3.27
C PHE A 224 -12.37 7.83 -1.73
N ASN A 225 -12.25 8.98 -1.06
CA ASN A 225 -12.25 9.03 0.42
C ASN A 225 -13.59 8.56 1.00
N GLU A 226 -14.71 8.94 0.40
CA GLU A 226 -16.03 8.41 0.80
C GLU A 226 -16.11 6.89 0.62
N GLY A 227 -15.57 6.36 -0.48
CA GLY A 227 -15.50 4.92 -0.71
C GLY A 227 -14.61 4.19 0.29
N ILE A 228 -13.42 4.73 0.62
CA ILE A 228 -12.53 4.20 1.67
C ILE A 228 -13.24 4.18 3.02
N LYS A 229 -13.91 5.28 3.38
CA LYS A 229 -14.72 5.36 4.59
C LYS A 229 -15.81 4.29 4.61
N ALA A 230 -16.53 4.09 3.51
CA ALA A 230 -17.60 3.11 3.41
C ALA A 230 -17.11 1.66 3.58
N ILE A 231 -15.99 1.28 2.95
CA ILE A 231 -15.43 -0.09 3.11
C ILE A 231 -14.80 -0.31 4.48
N ARG A 232 -14.39 0.76 5.17
CA ARG A 232 -13.91 0.70 6.54
C ARG A 232 -15.08 0.51 7.52
N GLU A 233 -16.16 1.27 7.34
CA GLU A 233 -17.33 1.22 8.22
C GLU A 233 -18.13 -0.09 8.14
N ASP A 234 -18.14 -0.75 6.98
CA ASP A 234 -18.87 -2.02 6.80
C ASP A 234 -18.02 -3.28 7.01
N GLY A 235 -16.75 -3.10 7.40
CA GLY A 235 -15.79 -4.19 7.67
C GLY A 235 -15.28 -4.90 6.42
N THR A 236 -15.54 -4.39 5.21
CA THR A 236 -14.97 -4.96 3.98
C THR A 236 -13.45 -4.86 3.99
N LEU A 237 -12.90 -3.71 4.39
CA LEU A 237 -11.46 -3.51 4.49
C LEU A 237 -10.82 -4.49 5.48
N ASP A 238 -11.45 -4.72 6.63
CA ASP A 238 -10.95 -5.69 7.63
C ASP A 238 -10.94 -7.12 7.08
N LYS A 239 -11.95 -7.51 6.30
CA LYS A 239 -11.98 -8.83 5.63
C LYS A 239 -10.89 -8.95 4.58
N LEU A 240 -10.61 -7.89 3.83
CA LEU A 240 -9.48 -7.86 2.91
C LEU A 240 -8.17 -7.99 3.71
N VAL A 241 -8.06 -7.28 4.83
CA VAL A 241 -6.88 -7.41 5.69
C VAL A 241 -6.69 -8.85 6.18
N GLN A 242 -7.75 -9.47 6.68
CA GLN A 242 -7.72 -10.86 7.10
C GLN A 242 -7.37 -11.82 5.96
N LYS A 243 -7.89 -11.58 4.75
CA LYS A 243 -7.61 -12.40 3.55
C LYS A 243 -6.11 -12.41 3.21
N TYR A 244 -5.43 -11.27 3.31
CA TYR A 244 -4.05 -11.13 2.86
C TYR A 244 -3.00 -11.34 3.97
N TRP A 245 -3.30 -10.93 5.20
CA TRP A 245 -2.34 -11.00 6.32
C TRP A 245 -2.68 -12.05 7.37
N GLY A 246 -3.87 -12.65 7.34
CA GLY A 246 -4.28 -13.68 8.31
C GLY A 246 -4.36 -13.19 9.76
N THR A 247 -4.37 -11.88 9.98
CA THR A 247 -4.43 -11.27 11.31
C THR A 247 -5.82 -11.44 11.91
N ASN A 248 -5.89 -12.09 13.08
CA ASN A 248 -7.02 -12.06 14.01
C ASN A 248 -6.67 -11.15 15.19
#